data_AF-A0A955IH67-F1
#
_entry.id   AF-A0A955IH67-F1
#
_cell.length_a   1.000
_cell.length_b   1.000
_cell.length_c   1.000
_cell.angle_alpha   90.00
_cell.angle_beta   90.00
_cell.angle_gamma   90.00
#
_symmetry.space_group_name_H-M   'P 1'
#
loop_
_entity.id
_entity.type
_entity.pdbx_description
1 polymer ?
#
loop_
_entity_poly.entity_id
_entity_poly.type
_entity_poly.pdbx_seq_one_letter_code
_entity_poly.pdbx_strand_id
1 'polypeptide(L)'
;MRAAQTSAPVVALAAAMAIAFASTSGVRSATSRVPQNHDRQGMVAAPAVHAAPPLVRFHAPPYGSFWGYRWGERRMPVPVVSADADYRASVFHVVDAPAESDGDRFPGLDTLIALMGHQGVPFYRSDADTPESGPDGIVGADDVVVVKINYQWGERGGTNVDLLRGLVRRIVDHPDGFVGEIVVCENAQFVSINFDRPENNAENIGLSPHDVVAAFQDQSIAISHFNWTTMRFTEVAEYADGDDDDGYVLLPYDAALNGRVSYPKFTTAYGTRISLRNGVWDPASGSYDRSHLRFVNMPVLKSHHAVYGITSVVKNYMGVVTGGLGTNSHNAIANGLLGAAIAEVHPADLNILDCIWVNANPNTGPATTYEGATRRDELVASLDPVAADIWAATNILVPAFVQNGFPPPWAPPNPDPADPTSVYRNYLDHSLARLLAAGWNATNDLAKIDVYTWSAGGDVDQDGVPDTDDNCPYDANPDQMDCDGDGIGDVCAIAQGLQADLNGNGIPDACECPADLDGNGAVDGADLGVLLGAWGPNPGHAADLDLDCTVGGADLGALLGAWGSCGG
;
A
#
# COMPACT_ATOMS: atom_id res chain seq x y z
N MET A 1 -67.57 -5.28 31.35
CA MET A 1 -68.81 -4.67 30.81
C MET A 1 -68.49 -4.07 29.45
N ARG A 2 -69.41 -4.23 28.48
CA ARG A 2 -69.73 -3.36 27.31
C ARG A 2 -68.75 -2.20 26.99
N ALA A 3 -68.11 -2.17 25.81
CA ALA A 3 -68.60 -1.60 24.53
C ALA A 3 -68.35 -0.07 24.41
N ALA A 4 -68.06 0.55 23.26
CA ALA A 4 -67.74 0.08 21.91
C ALA A 4 -67.02 1.19 21.08
N GLN A 5 -66.37 0.77 19.98
CA GLN A 5 -66.17 1.43 18.67
C GLN A 5 -66.42 2.95 18.51
N THR A 6 -65.46 3.63 17.86
CA THR A 6 -65.71 4.36 16.59
C THR A 6 -64.50 4.26 15.64
N SER A 7 -64.78 4.14 14.34
CA SER A 7 -63.81 4.03 13.25
C SER A 7 -64.13 5.06 12.16
N ALA A 8 -63.12 5.64 11.50
CA ALA A 8 -63.27 6.61 10.40
C ALA A 8 -62.10 6.47 9.37
N PRO A 9 -62.26 6.87 8.10
CA PRO A 9 -61.88 5.97 7.00
C PRO A 9 -60.84 6.48 5.98
N VAL A 10 -60.52 5.58 5.04
CA VAL A 10 -59.69 5.76 3.84
C VAL A 10 -60.51 6.28 2.65
N VAL A 11 -60.01 7.31 1.94
CA VAL A 11 -60.23 7.65 0.51
C VAL A 11 -58.99 8.46 0.08
N ALA A 12 -58.08 8.08 -0.83
CA ALA A 12 -58.15 7.52 -2.19
C ALA A 12 -58.53 8.54 -3.29
N LEU A 13 -57.53 9.07 -4.00
CA LEU A 13 -57.74 9.64 -5.34
C LEU A 13 -56.60 9.23 -6.27
N ALA A 14 -56.95 8.56 -7.37
CA ALA A 14 -56.05 8.19 -8.46
C ALA A 14 -56.56 8.80 -9.76
N ALA A 15 -55.66 9.12 -10.69
CA ALA A 15 -56.00 9.37 -12.08
C ALA A 15 -54.84 8.94 -12.98
N ALA A 16 -55.14 8.07 -13.94
CA ALA A 16 -54.21 7.58 -14.95
C ALA A 16 -54.93 7.41 -16.29
N MET A 17 -54.25 7.73 -17.40
CA MET A 17 -54.48 7.23 -18.77
C MET A 17 -53.36 7.84 -19.65
N ALA A 18 -52.46 7.05 -20.27
CA ALA A 18 -52.63 6.32 -21.54
C ALA A 18 -52.63 7.27 -22.76
N ILE A 19 -52.04 6.98 -23.93
CA ILE A 19 -52.07 5.74 -24.74
C ILE A 19 -50.76 5.58 -25.58
N ALA A 20 -50.43 4.32 -25.85
CA ALA A 20 -49.38 3.75 -26.68
C ALA A 20 -49.36 4.14 -28.19
N PHE A 21 -48.26 3.79 -28.90
CA PHE A 21 -48.30 2.84 -30.04
C PHE A 21 -46.87 2.43 -30.47
N ALA A 22 -46.75 1.33 -31.24
CA ALA A 22 -45.47 0.72 -31.62
C ALA A 22 -45.30 0.56 -33.15
N SER A 23 -44.03 0.31 -33.53
CA SER A 23 -43.57 -0.58 -34.63
C SER A 23 -43.16 -0.01 -36.02
N THR A 24 -42.11 -0.67 -36.57
CA THR A 24 -41.71 -0.85 -37.99
C THR A 24 -40.87 0.19 -38.76
N SER A 25 -39.57 -0.14 -38.90
CA SER A 25 -38.74 -0.24 -40.14
C SER A 25 -38.80 0.81 -41.29
N GLY A 26 -37.63 1.18 -41.84
CA GLY A 26 -37.54 1.47 -43.30
C GLY A 26 -36.51 2.49 -43.83
N VAL A 27 -35.25 2.05 -43.99
CA VAL A 27 -34.23 2.46 -44.98
C VAL A 27 -34.69 3.30 -46.21
N ARG A 28 -34.10 4.51 -46.47
CA ARG A 28 -33.27 4.87 -47.68
C ARG A 28 -32.99 6.39 -47.85
N SER A 29 -31.92 6.67 -48.62
CA SER A 29 -31.33 7.96 -49.00
C SER A 29 -32.09 8.81 -50.04
N ALA A 30 -31.82 10.13 -50.09
CA ALA A 30 -31.56 10.86 -51.35
C ALA A 30 -30.89 12.25 -51.11
N THR A 31 -30.31 12.83 -52.17
CA THR A 31 -29.35 13.96 -52.16
C THR A 31 -29.81 15.24 -52.87
N SER A 32 -29.13 16.37 -52.56
CA SER A 32 -28.99 17.58 -53.42
C SER A 32 -30.20 18.55 -53.44
N ARG A 33 -30.12 19.87 -53.73
CA ARG A 33 -29.15 20.76 -54.42
C ARG A 33 -29.12 22.19 -53.83
N VAL A 34 -28.06 22.95 -54.16
CA VAL A 34 -27.87 24.42 -54.05
C VAL A 34 -27.92 24.99 -55.50
N PRO A 35 -28.50 26.18 -55.82
CA PRO A 35 -27.81 27.50 -55.79
C PRO A 35 -28.79 28.71 -55.60
N GLN A 36 -28.53 30.02 -55.86
CA GLN A 36 -27.44 30.86 -56.44
C GLN A 36 -27.32 32.21 -55.65
N ASN A 37 -26.34 33.06 -55.98
CA ASN A 37 -26.16 34.46 -55.52
C ASN A 37 -26.64 35.49 -56.57
N HIS A 38 -26.90 36.75 -56.17
CA HIS A 38 -26.62 37.95 -56.99
C HIS A 38 -26.54 39.27 -56.19
N ASP A 39 -26.02 40.31 -56.85
CA ASP A 39 -25.21 41.44 -56.39
C ASP A 39 -25.82 42.64 -55.61
N ARG A 40 -24.96 43.21 -54.75
CA ARG A 40 -24.61 44.64 -54.54
C ARG A 40 -25.64 45.75 -54.81
N GLN A 41 -25.88 46.59 -53.79
CA GLN A 41 -25.29 47.94 -53.62
C GLN A 41 -25.52 48.40 -52.17
N GLY A 42 -24.70 49.32 -51.63
CA GLY A 42 -24.71 49.61 -50.18
C GLY A 42 -24.62 51.09 -49.81
N MET A 43 -24.80 51.41 -48.53
CA MET A 43 -24.45 52.72 -47.95
C MET A 43 -24.36 52.68 -46.41
N VAL A 44 -23.31 53.33 -45.89
CA VAL A 44 -23.12 53.89 -44.52
C VAL A 44 -23.06 52.90 -43.33
N ALA A 45 -22.07 53.13 -42.46
CA ALA A 45 -21.75 52.27 -41.30
C ALA A 45 -22.00 52.97 -39.95
N ALA A 46 -22.45 52.17 -38.98
CA ALA A 46 -22.36 52.39 -37.53
C ALA A 46 -22.14 51.01 -36.87
N PRO A 47 -21.49 50.91 -35.70
CA PRO A 47 -20.84 49.67 -35.27
C PRO A 47 -21.85 48.61 -34.82
N ALA A 48 -21.73 47.41 -35.39
CA ALA A 48 -22.56 46.26 -35.04
C ALA A 48 -21.80 45.25 -34.18
N VAL A 49 -22.54 44.73 -33.19
CA VAL A 49 -22.24 43.54 -32.38
C VAL A 49 -21.61 42.42 -33.23
N HIS A 50 -20.47 41.88 -32.79
CA HIS A 50 -19.83 40.76 -33.49
C HIS A 50 -20.63 39.45 -33.32
N ALA A 51 -21.19 38.97 -34.42
CA ALA A 51 -21.70 37.61 -34.55
C ALA A 51 -20.55 36.59 -34.55
N ALA A 52 -20.85 35.36 -34.11
CA ALA A 52 -19.89 34.28 -34.02
C ALA A 52 -19.28 33.88 -35.39
N PRO A 53 -17.98 33.53 -35.44
CA PRO A 53 -17.35 33.03 -36.67
C PRO A 53 -17.84 31.61 -37.03
N PRO A 54 -17.77 31.21 -38.30
CA PRO A 54 -18.33 29.94 -38.76
C PRO A 54 -17.54 28.72 -38.26
N LEU A 55 -18.24 27.59 -38.10
CA LEU A 55 -17.67 26.29 -37.78
C LEU A 55 -16.61 25.87 -38.81
N VAL A 56 -15.34 26.00 -38.43
CA VAL A 56 -14.22 25.36 -39.13
C VAL A 56 -14.41 23.85 -39.01
N ARG A 57 -14.60 23.16 -40.14
CA ARG A 57 -14.49 21.70 -40.19
C ARG A 57 -13.03 21.31 -39.99
N PHE A 58 -12.66 21.07 -38.74
CA PHE A 58 -11.39 20.41 -38.42
C PHE A 58 -11.35 19.07 -39.16
N HIS A 59 -10.44 18.96 -40.13
CA HIS A 59 -9.98 17.65 -40.55
C HIS A 59 -9.17 17.10 -39.38
N ALA A 60 -9.51 15.90 -38.91
CA ALA A 60 -8.71 15.22 -37.92
C ALA A 60 -7.29 15.04 -38.48
N PRO A 61 -6.23 15.50 -37.79
CA PRO A 61 -4.88 15.14 -38.17
C PRO A 61 -4.68 13.63 -37.96
N PRO A 62 -3.79 12.97 -38.72
CA PRO A 62 -3.41 11.60 -38.43
C PRO A 62 -2.82 11.51 -37.01
N TYR A 63 -3.05 10.39 -36.33
CA TYR A 63 -2.64 10.13 -34.95
C TYR A 63 -1.20 10.62 -34.65
N GLY A 64 -1.09 11.61 -33.76
CA GLY A 64 0.18 12.19 -33.34
C GLY A 64 -0.03 13.40 -32.42
N SER A 65 0.49 13.32 -31.20
CA SER A 65 0.58 14.39 -30.20
C SER A 65 -0.74 15.04 -29.71
N PHE A 66 -1.32 14.46 -28.67
CA PHE A 66 -1.37 15.21 -27.40
C PHE A 66 0.01 15.01 -26.72
N TRP A 67 0.56 16.04 -26.09
CA TRP A 67 1.88 16.03 -25.38
C TRP A 67 3.17 15.90 -26.22
N GLY A 68 3.14 16.01 -27.55
CA GLY A 68 4.35 16.34 -28.34
C GLY A 68 5.51 15.33 -28.34
N TYR A 69 5.31 14.09 -27.89
CA TYR A 69 6.39 13.09 -27.77
C TYR A 69 7.10 12.77 -29.09
N ARG A 70 8.43 12.81 -29.08
CA ARG A 70 9.31 12.26 -30.12
C ARG A 70 10.27 11.23 -29.51
N TRP A 71 9.92 9.96 -29.66
CA TRP A 71 10.82 8.85 -29.35
C TRP A 71 11.96 8.82 -30.38
N GLY A 72 13.11 9.44 -30.06
CA GLY A 72 14.25 9.48 -30.97
C GLY A 72 15.41 10.44 -30.63
N GLU A 73 15.27 11.34 -29.65
CA GLU A 73 16.38 12.19 -29.21
C GLU A 73 17.23 11.51 -28.12
N ARG A 74 18.45 12.01 -27.90
CA ARG A 74 19.55 11.25 -27.28
C ARG A 74 19.20 10.77 -25.87
N ARG A 75 19.06 9.46 -25.72
CA ARG A 75 18.98 8.76 -24.42
C ARG A 75 20.25 9.09 -23.63
N MET A 76 20.10 9.61 -22.41
CA MET A 76 21.21 9.64 -21.46
C MET A 76 21.60 8.20 -21.12
N PRO A 77 22.89 7.89 -20.91
CA PRO A 77 23.29 6.60 -20.35
C PRO A 77 22.74 6.47 -18.93
N VAL A 78 22.12 5.34 -18.61
CA VAL A 78 21.86 4.96 -17.20
C VAL A 78 23.22 4.94 -16.48
N PRO A 79 23.40 5.67 -15.36
CA PRO A 79 24.60 5.54 -14.54
C PRO A 79 24.76 4.08 -14.09
N VAL A 80 25.92 3.47 -14.34
CA VAL A 80 26.21 2.11 -13.87
C VAL A 80 26.60 2.18 -12.39
N VAL A 81 25.58 2.31 -11.56
CA VAL A 81 25.62 2.07 -10.12
C VAL A 81 24.76 0.82 -9.89
N SER A 82 25.24 -0.10 -9.07
CA SER A 82 24.50 -1.29 -8.64
C SER A 82 24.19 -1.19 -7.16
N ALA A 83 23.15 -1.90 -6.71
CA ALA A 83 23.00 -2.24 -5.28
C ALA A 83 24.23 -3.00 -4.78
N ASP A 84 24.32 -3.14 -3.45
CA ASP A 84 25.28 -4.04 -2.84
C ASP A 84 25.19 -5.46 -3.44
N ALA A 85 26.34 -6.13 -3.56
CA ALA A 85 26.44 -7.42 -4.24
C ALA A 85 25.47 -8.45 -3.63
N ASP A 86 25.34 -8.43 -2.30
CA ASP A 86 24.54 -9.35 -1.50
C ASP A 86 23.12 -8.83 -1.22
N TYR A 87 22.77 -7.60 -1.65
CA TYR A 87 21.41 -7.08 -1.48
C TYR A 87 20.37 -7.92 -2.23
N ARG A 88 19.31 -8.27 -1.52
CA ARG A 88 18.07 -8.88 -1.99
C ARG A 88 16.89 -8.09 -1.44
N ALA A 89 15.81 -7.98 -2.20
CA ALA A 89 14.60 -7.28 -1.79
C ALA A 89 13.49 -8.28 -1.46
N SER A 90 12.83 -8.11 -0.32
CA SER A 90 11.65 -8.89 0.04
C SER A 90 10.41 -8.32 -0.63
N VAL A 91 9.62 -9.18 -1.28
CA VAL A 91 8.28 -8.88 -1.79
C VAL A 91 7.29 -9.82 -1.12
N PHE A 92 6.35 -9.24 -0.39
CA PHE A 92 5.28 -9.93 0.30
C PHE A 92 4.04 -9.91 -0.59
N HIS A 93 3.37 -11.05 -0.73
CA HIS A 93 2.30 -11.24 -1.68
C HIS A 93 1.15 -12.02 -1.04
N VAL A 94 -0.06 -11.50 -1.11
CA VAL A 94 -1.27 -12.22 -0.69
C VAL A 94 -2.12 -12.49 -1.91
N VAL A 95 -2.55 -13.74 -2.07
CA VAL A 95 -3.54 -14.18 -3.06
C VAL A 95 -4.90 -14.44 -2.41
N ASP A 96 -5.94 -14.56 -3.23
CA ASP A 96 -7.33 -14.81 -2.80
C ASP A 96 -7.88 -13.79 -1.78
N ALA A 97 -7.29 -12.59 -1.75
CA ALA A 97 -7.66 -11.51 -0.85
C ALA A 97 -9.15 -11.15 -1.01
N PRO A 98 -10.00 -11.30 0.02
CA PRO A 98 -11.43 -11.08 -0.10
C PRO A 98 -11.70 -9.61 -0.43
N ALA A 99 -12.61 -9.37 -1.37
CA ALA A 99 -12.97 -8.02 -1.77
C ALA A 99 -13.83 -7.27 -0.73
N GLU A 100 -14.60 -8.00 0.10
CA GLU A 100 -15.42 -7.41 1.15
C GLU A 100 -14.59 -7.17 2.42
N SER A 101 -14.74 -5.98 3.00
CA SER A 101 -14.17 -5.60 4.28
C SER A 101 -14.98 -6.20 5.44
N ASP A 102 -14.30 -6.64 6.51
CA ASP A 102 -14.97 -7.03 7.77
C ASP A 102 -15.10 -5.80 8.68
N GLY A 103 -16.20 -5.06 8.48
CA GLY A 103 -16.46 -3.80 9.14
C GLY A 103 -15.47 -2.70 8.76
N ASP A 104 -14.43 -2.54 9.58
CA ASP A 104 -13.32 -1.60 9.35
C ASP A 104 -12.01 -2.29 8.96
N ARG A 105 -11.94 -3.62 8.97
CA ARG A 105 -10.75 -4.41 8.59
C ARG A 105 -10.81 -4.87 7.14
N PHE A 106 -9.64 -5.15 6.56
CA PHE A 106 -9.51 -5.72 5.22
C PHE A 106 -8.69 -7.02 5.34
N PRO A 107 -9.32 -8.22 5.35
CA PRO A 107 -8.63 -9.45 5.77
C PRO A 107 -7.37 -9.79 4.95
N GLY A 108 -7.35 -9.46 3.65
CA GLY A 108 -6.14 -9.64 2.82
C GLY A 108 -4.97 -8.74 3.23
N LEU A 109 -5.22 -7.58 3.85
CA LEU A 109 -4.19 -6.70 4.41
C LEU A 109 -3.73 -7.17 5.78
N ASP A 110 -4.66 -7.68 6.60
CA ASP A 110 -4.32 -8.29 7.88
C ASP A 110 -3.39 -9.50 7.63
N THR A 111 -3.72 -10.35 6.63
CA THR A 111 -2.84 -11.43 6.12
C THR A 111 -1.48 -10.91 5.62
N LEU A 112 -1.47 -9.78 4.90
CA LEU A 112 -0.24 -9.22 4.34
C LEU A 112 0.70 -8.67 5.42
N ILE A 113 0.15 -8.12 6.51
CA ILE A 113 0.93 -7.60 7.64
C ILE A 113 1.48 -8.76 8.48
N ALA A 114 0.67 -9.79 8.77
CA ALA A 114 1.15 -10.99 9.44
C ALA A 114 2.30 -11.65 8.63
N LEU A 115 2.12 -11.82 7.32
CA LEU A 115 3.16 -12.34 6.42
C LEU A 115 4.46 -11.52 6.44
N MET A 116 4.36 -10.19 6.54
CA MET A 116 5.53 -9.32 6.70
C MET A 116 6.23 -9.56 8.04
N GLY A 117 5.45 -9.70 9.11
CA GLY A 117 5.94 -9.94 10.47
C GLY A 117 6.73 -11.24 10.61
N HIS A 118 6.12 -12.37 10.22
CA HIS A 118 6.79 -13.69 10.22
C HIS A 118 8.01 -13.79 9.27
N GLN A 119 8.28 -12.77 8.47
CA GLN A 119 9.46 -12.65 7.61
C GLN A 119 10.41 -11.52 8.06
N GLY A 120 10.32 -11.10 9.33
CA GLY A 120 11.23 -10.15 9.97
C GLY A 120 10.99 -8.68 9.60
N VAL A 121 9.76 -8.32 9.18
CA VAL A 121 9.36 -6.94 8.89
C VAL A 121 8.12 -6.57 9.72
N PRO A 122 8.27 -6.36 11.04
CA PRO A 122 7.15 -5.99 11.92
C PRO A 122 6.53 -4.65 11.49
N PHE A 123 5.20 -4.57 11.55
CA PHE A 123 4.47 -3.37 11.18
C PHE A 123 4.45 -2.33 12.31
N TYR A 124 4.42 -2.78 13.57
CA TYR A 124 4.34 -1.93 14.75
C TYR A 124 5.72 -1.70 15.37
N ARG A 125 6.07 -0.43 15.61
CA ARG A 125 7.28 -0.06 16.33
C ARG A 125 6.98 -0.01 17.83
N SER A 126 7.35 -1.08 18.54
CA SER A 126 7.00 -1.32 19.93
C SER A 126 8.19 -1.87 20.73
N ASP A 127 8.12 -1.79 22.06
CA ASP A 127 8.98 -2.55 22.97
C ASP A 127 8.48 -4.01 23.13
N ALA A 128 7.27 -4.32 22.67
CA ALA A 128 6.79 -5.71 22.55
C ALA A 128 7.53 -6.42 21.42
N ASP A 129 7.99 -7.64 21.69
CA ASP A 129 8.66 -8.54 20.75
C ASP A 129 7.62 -9.59 20.31
N THR A 130 7.02 -9.41 19.14
CA THR A 130 6.07 -10.36 18.53
C THR A 130 6.24 -10.35 17.01
N PRO A 131 5.72 -11.32 16.23
CA PRO A 131 5.88 -11.31 14.78
C PRO A 131 5.48 -9.96 14.13
N GLU A 132 4.41 -9.31 14.60
CA GLU A 132 3.96 -8.02 14.05
C GLU A 132 4.61 -6.79 14.71
N SER A 133 5.33 -6.93 15.83
CA SER A 133 5.76 -5.84 16.71
C SER A 133 7.23 -5.94 17.10
N GLY A 134 7.97 -4.83 17.03
CA GLY A 134 9.34 -4.81 17.55
C GLY A 134 10.03 -3.44 17.41
N PRO A 135 11.26 -3.29 17.92
CA PRO A 135 11.94 -1.99 17.95
C PRO A 135 12.28 -1.43 16.56
N ASP A 136 12.43 -2.30 15.56
CA ASP A 136 12.67 -1.94 14.16
C ASP A 136 11.38 -1.84 13.31
N GLY A 137 10.21 -1.87 13.96
CA GLY A 137 8.91 -1.80 13.29
C GLY A 137 8.63 -0.50 12.53
N ILE A 138 7.74 -0.57 11.55
CA ILE A 138 7.49 0.52 10.59
C ILE A 138 6.78 1.71 11.25
N VAL A 139 5.64 1.49 11.89
CA VAL A 139 4.75 2.54 12.42
C VAL A 139 4.79 2.54 13.94
N GLY A 140 5.25 3.62 14.56
CA GLY A 140 5.17 3.81 16.01
C GLY A 140 3.85 4.45 16.45
N ALA A 141 3.49 4.25 17.73
CA ALA A 141 2.24 4.72 18.31
C ALA A 141 2.00 6.23 18.21
N ASP A 142 3.07 7.04 18.18
CA ASP A 142 3.03 8.51 18.10
C ASP A 142 3.49 9.08 16.74
N ASP A 143 3.67 8.23 15.73
CA ASP A 143 4.09 8.66 14.40
C ASP A 143 3.01 9.49 13.67
N VAL A 144 3.47 10.45 12.87
CA VAL A 144 2.67 11.12 11.84
C VAL A 144 2.74 10.29 10.56
N VAL A 145 1.66 9.58 10.22
CA VAL A 145 1.59 8.65 9.08
C VAL A 145 0.92 9.31 7.89
N VAL A 146 1.72 9.70 6.90
CA VAL A 146 1.26 10.22 5.60
C VAL A 146 0.99 9.05 4.65
N VAL A 147 -0.28 8.82 4.33
CA VAL A 147 -0.73 7.78 3.40
C VAL A 147 -0.95 8.38 2.00
N LYS A 148 -0.04 8.09 1.07
CA LYS A 148 -0.10 8.54 -0.32
C LYS A 148 -0.92 7.59 -1.18
N ILE A 149 -2.20 7.92 -1.37
CA ILE A 149 -3.10 7.19 -2.27
C ILE A 149 -2.92 7.62 -3.74
N ASN A 150 -3.56 6.89 -4.66
CA ASN A 150 -3.70 7.22 -6.08
C ASN A 150 -5.16 7.59 -6.37
N TYR A 151 -5.51 8.88 -6.43
CA TYR A 151 -6.92 9.30 -6.48
C TYR A 151 -7.34 10.20 -7.66
N GLN A 152 -6.47 10.37 -8.65
CA GLN A 152 -6.79 11.14 -9.86
C GLN A 152 -8.03 10.59 -10.60
N TRP A 153 -8.09 9.28 -10.80
CA TRP A 153 -9.11 8.63 -11.63
C TRP A 153 -10.22 8.01 -10.79
N GLY A 154 -11.46 8.04 -11.29
CA GLY A 154 -12.60 7.36 -10.68
C GLY A 154 -12.67 5.88 -11.07
N GLU A 155 -13.71 5.20 -10.57
CA GLU A 155 -13.93 3.76 -10.72
C GLU A 155 -12.68 2.99 -10.27
N ARG A 156 -12.38 1.82 -10.85
CA ARG A 156 -11.15 1.03 -10.57
C ARG A 156 -9.85 1.71 -11.06
N GLY A 157 -9.91 2.99 -11.44
CA GLY A 157 -8.75 3.83 -11.71
C GLY A 157 -8.14 4.48 -10.47
N GLY A 158 -8.85 4.55 -9.34
CA GLY A 158 -8.36 5.09 -8.06
C GLY A 158 -8.04 3.99 -7.04
N THR A 159 -7.39 4.35 -5.93
CA THR A 159 -7.08 3.44 -4.79
C THR A 159 -8.33 2.81 -4.20
N ASN A 160 -8.26 1.49 -3.94
CA ASN A 160 -9.29 0.77 -3.19
C ASN A 160 -9.51 1.40 -1.81
N VAL A 161 -10.72 1.92 -1.57
CA VAL A 161 -11.11 2.62 -0.34
C VAL A 161 -11.37 1.64 0.80
N ASP A 162 -11.79 0.41 0.52
CA ASP A 162 -11.88 -0.67 1.52
C ASP A 162 -10.49 -1.03 2.07
N LEU A 163 -9.48 -1.10 1.19
CA LEU A 163 -8.09 -1.32 1.58
C LEU A 163 -7.51 -0.12 2.37
N LEU A 164 -7.84 1.12 1.97
CA LEU A 164 -7.47 2.32 2.74
C LEU A 164 -8.07 2.29 4.14
N ARG A 165 -9.34 1.88 4.28
CA ARG A 165 -10.01 1.74 5.58
C ARG A 165 -9.29 0.71 6.45
N GLY A 166 -8.98 -0.47 5.89
CA GLY A 166 -8.21 -1.52 6.57
C GLY A 166 -6.85 -1.03 7.06
N LEU A 167 -6.11 -0.26 6.23
CA LEU A 167 -4.82 0.31 6.63
C LEU A 167 -4.97 1.30 7.79
N VAL A 168 -5.97 2.20 7.74
CA VAL A 168 -6.23 3.13 8.84
C VAL A 168 -6.59 2.37 10.13
N ARG A 169 -7.43 1.33 10.03
CA ARG A 169 -7.74 0.44 11.16
C ARG A 169 -6.48 -0.19 11.74
N ARG A 170 -5.59 -0.74 10.91
CA ARG A 170 -4.35 -1.36 11.38
C ARG A 170 -3.38 -0.37 12.01
N ILE A 171 -3.28 0.87 11.53
CA ILE A 171 -2.49 1.92 12.21
C ILE A 171 -3.10 2.27 13.57
N VAL A 172 -4.43 2.41 13.66
CA VAL A 172 -5.14 2.78 14.89
C VAL A 172 -5.06 1.67 15.96
N ASP A 173 -5.13 0.41 15.54
CA ASP A 173 -5.05 -0.76 16.40
C ASP A 173 -3.60 -1.10 16.84
N HIS A 174 -2.67 -0.12 16.84
CA HIS A 174 -1.30 -0.26 17.35
C HIS A 174 -1.30 -0.80 18.79
N PRO A 175 -0.46 -1.79 19.16
CA PRO A 175 -0.50 -2.46 20.46
C PRO A 175 -0.35 -1.50 21.65
N ASP A 176 0.61 -0.56 21.56
CA ASP A 176 0.81 0.49 22.59
C ASP A 176 -0.28 1.60 22.62
N GLY A 177 -1.25 1.54 21.71
CA GLY A 177 -2.33 2.52 21.54
C GLY A 177 -1.91 3.73 20.70
N PHE A 178 -2.46 3.85 19.49
CA PHE A 178 -2.10 4.94 18.57
C PHE A 178 -2.59 6.31 19.08
N VAL A 179 -1.64 7.24 19.23
CA VAL A 179 -1.85 8.64 19.65
C VAL A 179 -1.30 9.65 18.63
N GLY A 180 -0.67 9.19 17.56
CA GLY A 180 -0.14 10.00 16.45
C GLY A 180 -1.21 10.59 15.54
N GLU A 181 -0.81 11.02 14.34
CA GLU A 181 -1.72 11.60 13.33
C GLU A 181 -1.66 10.84 12.00
N ILE A 182 -2.80 10.56 11.37
CA ILE A 182 -2.87 9.98 10.03
C ILE A 182 -3.26 11.05 9.01
N VAL A 183 -2.56 11.15 7.88
CA VAL A 183 -2.88 12.11 6.81
C VAL A 183 -2.99 11.42 5.45
N VAL A 184 -4.20 11.33 4.92
CA VAL A 184 -4.46 10.78 3.58
C VAL A 184 -4.17 11.85 2.53
N CYS A 185 -3.09 11.68 1.77
CA CYS A 185 -2.58 12.69 0.84
C CYS A 185 -2.66 12.26 -0.62
N GLU A 186 -3.04 13.19 -1.51
CA GLU A 186 -2.86 13.06 -2.96
C GLU A 186 -3.00 14.40 -3.69
N ASN A 187 -2.29 14.52 -4.82
CA ASN A 187 -2.53 15.50 -5.87
C ASN A 187 -3.73 15.05 -6.73
N ALA A 188 -4.92 15.06 -6.13
CA ALA A 188 -6.12 14.36 -6.61
C ALA A 188 -6.83 15.10 -7.76
N GLN A 189 -6.11 15.32 -8.87
CA GLN A 189 -6.59 16.11 -10.00
C GLN A 189 -7.97 15.62 -10.48
N PHE A 190 -8.90 16.56 -10.69
CA PHE A 190 -10.28 16.30 -11.11
C PHE A 190 -11.19 15.63 -10.06
N VAL A 191 -10.77 15.54 -8.80
CA VAL A 191 -11.63 15.24 -7.64
C VAL A 191 -12.10 16.54 -6.97
N SER A 192 -13.14 16.45 -6.13
CA SER A 192 -13.44 17.47 -5.12
C SER A 192 -12.27 17.67 -4.13
N ILE A 193 -12.27 18.80 -3.40
CA ILE A 193 -11.25 19.07 -2.38
C ILE A 193 -11.24 18.02 -1.26
N ASN A 194 -12.40 17.44 -0.95
CA ASN A 194 -12.59 16.45 0.10
C ASN A 194 -12.40 15.00 -0.37
N PHE A 195 -11.95 14.74 -1.60
CA PHE A 195 -11.83 13.40 -2.17
C PHE A 195 -13.15 12.69 -2.53
N ASP A 196 -14.31 13.30 -2.27
CA ASP A 196 -15.61 12.78 -2.70
C ASP A 196 -15.76 12.73 -4.22
N ARG A 197 -16.28 11.60 -4.70
CA ARG A 197 -16.87 11.39 -6.02
C ARG A 197 -17.93 10.26 -5.95
N PRO A 198 -18.87 10.15 -6.91
CA PRO A 198 -19.86 9.07 -6.93
C PRO A 198 -19.30 7.72 -7.38
N GLU A 199 -18.17 7.69 -8.08
CA GLU A 199 -17.55 6.47 -8.61
C GLU A 199 -16.19 6.18 -7.96
N ASN A 200 -16.20 5.55 -6.78
CA ASN A 200 -14.98 5.20 -6.04
C ASN A 200 -14.53 3.74 -6.32
N ASN A 201 -13.24 3.44 -6.18
CA ASN A 201 -12.78 2.05 -6.15
C ASN A 201 -13.10 1.47 -4.77
N ALA A 202 -14.24 0.80 -4.64
CA ALA A 202 -14.68 0.13 -3.42
C ALA A 202 -15.73 -0.92 -3.81
N GLU A 203 -15.96 -1.93 -2.97
CA GLU A 203 -17.10 -2.82 -3.19
C GLU A 203 -18.42 -2.09 -2.87
N ASN A 204 -18.43 -1.26 -1.83
CA ASN A 204 -19.41 -0.18 -1.71
C ASN A 204 -18.91 1.06 -2.47
N ILE A 205 -19.15 1.12 -3.78
CA ILE A 205 -18.73 2.24 -4.66
C ILE A 205 -19.13 3.65 -4.20
N GLY A 206 -20.09 3.78 -3.27
CA GLY A 206 -20.47 5.06 -2.66
C GLY A 206 -19.52 5.56 -1.58
N LEU A 207 -18.59 4.72 -1.11
CA LEU A 207 -17.61 5.04 -0.06
C LEU A 207 -16.39 5.79 -0.64
N SER A 208 -16.11 6.98 -0.12
CA SER A 208 -14.95 7.80 -0.51
C SER A 208 -13.85 7.80 0.57
N PRO A 209 -12.62 8.25 0.26
CA PRO A 209 -11.60 8.53 1.26
C PRO A 209 -12.06 9.55 2.31
N HIS A 210 -12.99 10.45 1.99
CA HIS A 210 -13.59 11.37 2.97
C HIS A 210 -14.37 10.60 4.03
N ASP A 211 -15.19 9.63 3.61
CA ASP A 211 -16.03 8.84 4.50
C ASP A 211 -15.19 7.98 5.44
N VAL A 212 -14.05 7.46 4.96
CA VAL A 212 -13.07 6.77 5.82
C VAL A 212 -12.52 7.75 6.87
N VAL A 213 -12.01 8.91 6.46
CA VAL A 213 -11.48 9.93 7.39
C VAL A 213 -12.55 10.34 8.41
N ALA A 214 -13.79 10.59 7.98
CA ALA A 214 -14.89 10.97 8.86
C ALA A 214 -15.25 9.85 9.86
N ALA A 215 -15.31 8.59 9.43
CA ALA A 215 -15.65 7.46 10.29
C ALA A 215 -14.62 7.22 11.42
N PHE A 216 -13.36 7.54 11.20
CA PHE A 216 -12.31 7.48 12.23
C PHE A 216 -12.24 8.78 13.06
N GLN A 217 -12.55 9.95 12.49
CA GLN A 217 -12.74 11.18 13.27
C GLN A 217 -13.89 11.06 14.29
N ASP A 218 -14.99 10.40 13.94
CA ASP A 218 -16.10 10.09 14.87
C ASP A 218 -15.66 9.16 16.02
N GLN A 219 -14.58 8.40 15.82
CA GLN A 219 -13.91 7.58 16.87
C GLN A 219 -12.85 8.38 17.67
N SER A 220 -12.79 9.71 17.48
CA SER A 220 -11.80 10.63 18.08
C SER A 220 -10.34 10.39 17.66
N ILE A 221 -10.11 9.71 16.53
CA ILE A 221 -8.77 9.55 15.96
C ILE A 221 -8.31 10.86 15.30
N ALA A 222 -7.04 11.22 15.48
CA ALA A 222 -6.42 12.31 14.75
C ALA A 222 -6.12 11.86 13.31
N ILE A 223 -7.09 12.05 12.41
CA ILE A 223 -6.94 11.72 10.99
C ILE A 223 -7.50 12.84 10.11
N SER A 224 -6.79 13.17 9.03
CA SER A 224 -7.24 14.15 8.04
C SER A 224 -6.93 13.71 6.61
N HIS A 225 -7.53 14.37 5.62
CA HIS A 225 -7.10 14.27 4.23
C HIS A 225 -6.52 15.61 3.77
N PHE A 226 -5.43 15.58 3.00
CA PHE A 226 -4.84 16.79 2.43
C PHE A 226 -4.69 16.67 0.91
N ASN A 227 -5.44 17.51 0.19
CA ASN A 227 -5.46 17.51 -1.27
C ASN A 227 -4.37 18.43 -1.83
N TRP A 228 -3.18 17.90 -2.12
CA TRP A 228 -2.04 18.65 -2.67
C TRP A 228 -2.30 19.30 -4.03
N THR A 229 -3.46 19.06 -4.67
CA THR A 229 -3.84 19.74 -5.91
C THR A 229 -4.20 21.22 -5.66
N THR A 230 -4.55 21.61 -4.44
CA THR A 230 -4.86 23.01 -4.07
C THR A 230 -3.61 23.90 -4.12
N MET A 231 -2.48 23.41 -3.63
CA MET A 231 -1.21 24.13 -3.49
C MET A 231 -0.21 23.86 -4.64
N ARG A 232 -0.60 23.08 -5.66
CA ARG A 232 0.29 22.62 -6.75
C ARG A 232 0.93 23.71 -7.63
N PHE A 233 0.53 24.96 -7.44
CA PHE A 233 1.03 26.16 -8.13
C PHE A 233 1.75 27.15 -7.19
N THR A 234 2.01 26.76 -5.94
CA THR A 234 2.71 27.59 -4.94
C THR A 234 4.13 27.05 -4.73
N GLU A 235 5.14 27.80 -5.16
CA GLU A 235 6.55 27.54 -4.84
C GLU A 235 6.85 28.20 -3.48
N VAL A 236 7.36 27.42 -2.52
CA VAL A 236 7.65 27.85 -1.14
C VAL A 236 9.08 27.49 -0.75
N ALA A 237 9.63 28.19 0.24
CA ALA A 237 10.85 27.77 0.93
C ALA A 237 10.50 26.80 2.08
N GLU A 238 11.50 26.33 2.82
CA GLU A 238 11.31 25.45 3.97
C GLU A 238 10.86 26.21 5.23
N TYR A 239 10.24 25.52 6.20
CA TYR A 239 9.88 26.12 7.49
C TYR A 239 11.11 26.69 8.22
N ALA A 240 12.27 26.03 8.10
CA ALA A 240 13.54 26.54 8.62
C ALA A 240 14.02 27.87 7.99
N ASP A 241 13.53 28.20 6.79
CA ASP A 241 13.80 29.49 6.12
C ASP A 241 12.80 30.59 6.55
N GLY A 242 11.84 30.27 7.42
CA GLY A 242 10.79 31.19 7.89
C GLY A 242 9.58 31.30 6.96
N ASP A 243 9.40 30.34 6.05
CA ASP A 243 8.24 30.23 5.17
C ASP A 243 7.22 29.27 5.80
N ASP A 244 6.10 29.82 6.25
CA ASP A 244 4.99 29.11 6.89
C ASP A 244 3.87 28.69 5.89
N ASP A 245 3.99 29.04 4.60
CA ASP A 245 2.94 28.80 3.61
C ASP A 245 2.95 27.34 3.08
N ASP A 246 1.76 26.78 2.81
CA ASP A 246 1.60 25.46 2.21
C ASP A 246 1.91 25.49 0.70
N GLY A 247 2.72 24.56 0.21
CA GLY A 247 3.17 24.55 -1.17
C GLY A 247 4.11 23.41 -1.52
N TYR A 248 4.91 23.63 -2.57
CA TYR A 248 5.98 22.71 -2.96
C TYR A 248 7.34 23.43 -2.85
N VAL A 249 8.28 22.79 -2.17
CA VAL A 249 9.69 23.19 -2.20
C VAL A 249 10.29 22.64 -3.48
N LEU A 250 10.98 23.50 -4.25
CA LEU A 250 11.53 23.14 -5.56
C LEU A 250 13.05 23.23 -5.58
N LEU A 251 13.68 22.12 -5.97
CA LEU A 251 15.12 22.07 -6.15
C LEU A 251 15.59 22.77 -7.43
N PRO A 252 16.89 23.06 -7.57
CA PRO A 252 17.49 23.54 -8.81
C PRO A 252 17.19 22.60 -10.00
N TYR A 253 17.26 23.15 -11.20
CA TYR A 253 17.07 22.38 -12.43
C TYR A 253 18.24 21.40 -12.65
N ASP A 254 17.95 20.10 -12.76
CA ASP A 254 18.92 19.08 -13.16
C ASP A 254 18.83 18.83 -14.67
N ALA A 255 19.91 19.15 -15.38
CA ALA A 255 20.04 18.92 -16.82
C ALA A 255 20.08 17.43 -17.21
N ALA A 256 20.48 16.53 -16.30
CA ALA A 256 20.45 15.09 -16.51
C ALA A 256 19.03 14.50 -16.34
N LEU A 257 18.19 15.11 -15.49
CA LEU A 257 16.75 14.80 -15.41
C LEU A 257 15.95 15.52 -16.50
N ASN A 258 16.45 16.63 -17.03
CA ASN A 258 15.71 17.58 -17.88
C ASN A 258 14.47 18.14 -17.15
N GLY A 259 14.61 18.46 -15.86
CA GLY A 259 13.51 18.89 -14.99
C GLY A 259 13.97 19.38 -13.61
N ARG A 260 13.01 19.70 -12.72
CA ARG A 260 13.24 20.02 -11.30
C ARG A 260 12.58 18.95 -10.44
N VAL A 261 13.28 18.48 -9.40
CA VAL A 261 12.64 17.75 -8.29
C VAL A 261 11.86 18.75 -7.44
N SER A 262 10.72 18.32 -6.91
CA SER A 262 9.91 19.08 -5.95
C SER A 262 9.24 18.13 -4.98
N TYR A 263 8.86 18.61 -3.80
CA TYR A 263 8.10 17.85 -2.82
C TYR A 263 7.17 18.77 -2.01
N PRO A 264 6.06 18.25 -1.46
CA PRO A 264 5.09 19.04 -0.73
C PRO A 264 5.59 19.38 0.68
N LYS A 265 5.25 20.60 1.12
CA LYS A 265 5.36 21.11 2.49
C LYS A 265 4.01 21.69 2.88
N PHE A 266 3.40 21.22 3.97
CA PHE A 266 2.02 21.57 4.31
C PHE A 266 1.68 21.39 5.80
N THR A 267 0.67 22.13 6.25
CA THR A 267 0.12 22.07 7.61
C THR A 267 -1.17 21.26 7.64
N THR A 268 -1.29 20.28 8.54
CA THR A 268 -2.48 19.43 8.66
C THR A 268 -3.66 20.14 9.34
N ALA A 269 -4.84 19.49 9.32
CA ALA A 269 -6.01 20.00 10.04
C ALA A 269 -5.81 20.11 11.56
N TYR A 270 -4.85 19.38 12.12
CA TYR A 270 -4.50 19.38 13.55
C TYR A 270 -3.34 20.34 13.87
N GLY A 271 -2.77 21.02 12.86
CA GLY A 271 -1.69 22.00 13.02
C GLY A 271 -0.28 21.43 12.88
N THR A 272 -0.15 20.12 12.65
CA THR A 272 1.13 19.46 12.38
C THR A 272 1.73 19.99 11.09
N ARG A 273 2.98 20.44 11.14
CA ARG A 273 3.69 21.02 9.98
C ARG A 273 4.63 19.97 9.40
N ILE A 274 4.42 19.58 8.14
CA ILE A 274 5.12 18.47 7.49
C ILE A 274 5.91 19.00 6.30
N SER A 275 7.23 18.82 6.29
CA SER A 275 8.01 18.77 5.05
C SER A 275 8.22 17.30 4.71
N LEU A 276 7.74 16.84 3.56
CA LEU A 276 7.82 15.42 3.22
C LEU A 276 9.27 14.91 3.17
N ARG A 277 10.23 15.81 2.92
CA ARG A 277 11.67 15.52 2.96
C ARG A 277 12.25 15.54 4.37
N ASN A 278 12.03 16.63 5.10
CA ASN A 278 12.80 16.89 6.31
C ASN A 278 12.16 16.28 7.57
N GLY A 279 10.85 15.98 7.55
CA GLY A 279 10.12 15.48 8.71
C GLY A 279 9.01 16.43 9.21
N VAL A 280 8.55 16.16 10.44
CA VAL A 280 7.64 17.03 11.20
C VAL A 280 8.43 18.23 11.72
N TRP A 281 7.93 19.44 11.53
CA TRP A 281 8.58 20.67 11.99
C TRP A 281 8.13 21.06 13.40
N ASP A 282 9.07 21.17 14.34
CA ASP A 282 8.85 21.76 15.65
C ASP A 282 9.23 23.26 15.65
N PRO A 283 8.26 24.18 15.74
CA PRO A 283 8.53 25.62 15.81
C PRO A 283 9.12 26.08 17.16
N ALA A 284 9.11 25.25 18.22
CA ALA A 284 9.68 25.60 19.52
C ALA A 284 11.21 25.42 19.54
N SER A 285 11.73 24.32 19.00
CA SER A 285 13.16 24.11 18.79
C SER A 285 13.69 24.75 17.50
N GLY A 286 12.82 24.97 16.50
CA GLY A 286 13.23 25.41 15.17
C GLY A 286 13.95 24.30 14.39
N SER A 287 13.49 23.05 14.54
CA SER A 287 14.12 21.87 13.94
C SER A 287 13.08 20.90 13.36
N TYR A 288 13.54 19.93 12.57
CA TYR A 288 12.69 18.87 12.03
C TYR A 288 12.97 17.54 12.72
N ASP A 289 11.91 16.78 12.91
CA ASP A 289 11.93 15.39 13.35
C ASP A 289 11.49 14.47 12.19
N ARG A 290 12.45 13.74 11.60
CA ARG A 290 12.17 12.72 10.58
C ARG A 290 11.82 11.36 11.19
N SER A 291 12.17 11.11 12.45
CA SER A 291 11.90 9.84 13.16
C SER A 291 10.43 9.62 13.47
N HIS A 292 9.65 10.69 13.61
CA HIS A 292 8.19 10.61 13.82
C HIS A 292 7.36 10.84 12.53
N LEU A 293 7.97 10.77 11.33
CA LEU A 293 7.23 10.84 10.07
C LEU A 293 7.26 9.47 9.37
N ARG A 294 6.12 8.95 8.93
CA ARG A 294 6.04 7.75 8.09
C ARG A 294 5.31 8.03 6.80
N PHE A 295 5.84 7.49 5.70
CA PHE A 295 5.26 7.63 4.37
C PHE A 295 4.85 6.28 3.82
N VAL A 296 3.54 6.00 3.82
CA VAL A 296 2.97 4.77 3.25
C VAL A 296 2.45 5.07 1.85
N ASN A 297 2.97 4.35 0.85
CA ASN A 297 2.63 4.55 -0.55
C ASN A 297 1.58 3.50 -0.99
N MET A 298 0.37 3.93 -1.36
CA MET A 298 -0.75 3.09 -1.82
C MET A 298 -1.08 3.31 -3.33
N PRO A 299 -0.25 2.80 -4.25
CA PRO A 299 -0.54 2.70 -5.68
C PRO A 299 -1.62 1.66 -6.01
N VAL A 300 -2.09 1.68 -7.25
CA VAL A 300 -2.91 0.62 -7.85
C VAL A 300 -2.27 0.15 -9.15
N LEU A 301 -2.17 -1.16 -9.36
CA LEU A 301 -1.47 -1.74 -10.51
C LEU A 301 -2.29 -1.59 -11.81
N LYS A 302 -1.79 -0.77 -12.74
CA LYS A 302 -2.53 -0.38 -13.96
C LYS A 302 -1.63 -0.31 -15.19
N SER A 303 -2.16 -0.67 -16.36
CA SER A 303 -1.59 -0.25 -17.64
C SER A 303 -1.64 1.29 -17.81
N HIS A 304 -0.82 1.82 -18.73
CA HIS A 304 -0.78 3.24 -19.06
C HIS A 304 -0.36 3.45 -20.54
N HIS A 305 -1.27 3.13 -21.47
CA HIS A 305 -1.03 3.19 -22.92
C HIS A 305 -0.64 4.57 -23.49
N ALA A 306 -0.92 5.67 -22.77
CA ALA A 306 -0.71 7.00 -23.36
C ALA A 306 0.77 7.40 -23.46
N VAL A 307 1.59 7.02 -22.48
CA VAL A 307 2.98 7.53 -22.35
C VAL A 307 3.96 6.55 -21.69
N TYR A 308 3.54 5.69 -20.73
CA TYR A 308 4.47 5.03 -19.80
C TYR A 308 4.40 3.50 -19.74
N GLY A 309 3.43 2.86 -20.40
CA GLY A 309 3.27 1.41 -20.40
C GLY A 309 2.56 0.89 -19.14
N ILE A 310 3.14 1.11 -17.95
CA ILE A 310 2.61 0.67 -16.64
C ILE A 310 2.64 1.83 -15.63
N THR A 311 1.68 1.84 -14.70
CA THR A 311 1.61 2.69 -13.50
C THR A 311 1.46 1.79 -12.27
N SER A 312 2.42 1.91 -11.36
CA SER A 312 2.55 1.12 -10.14
C SER A 312 3.32 1.96 -9.10
N VAL A 313 4.06 1.31 -8.19
CA VAL A 313 4.73 1.88 -7.02
C VAL A 313 5.56 3.15 -7.30
N VAL A 314 6.56 3.07 -8.18
CA VAL A 314 7.43 4.22 -8.49
C VAL A 314 6.63 5.35 -9.12
N LYS A 315 5.60 5.01 -9.90
CA LYS A 315 4.79 5.99 -10.63
C LYS A 315 3.89 6.83 -9.71
N ASN A 316 3.52 6.32 -8.53
CA ASN A 316 2.61 6.99 -7.61
C ASN A 316 3.22 8.19 -6.87
N TYR A 317 4.55 8.38 -6.98
CA TYR A 317 5.23 9.63 -6.63
C TYR A 317 4.93 10.78 -7.61
N MET A 318 4.27 10.53 -8.75
CA MET A 318 3.61 11.61 -9.47
C MET A 318 2.53 12.22 -8.58
N GLY A 319 2.61 13.53 -8.37
CA GLY A 319 1.82 14.22 -7.34
C GLY A 319 2.67 14.71 -6.18
N VAL A 320 3.65 13.92 -5.71
CA VAL A 320 4.76 14.42 -4.85
C VAL A 320 5.61 15.41 -5.65
N VAL A 321 5.86 15.11 -6.93
CA VAL A 321 6.40 16.09 -7.87
C VAL A 321 5.26 16.82 -8.58
N THR A 322 5.13 18.13 -8.39
CA THR A 322 4.11 18.94 -9.08
C THR A 322 4.54 19.30 -10.50
N GLY A 323 3.66 19.14 -11.48
CA GLY A 323 3.83 19.72 -12.82
C GLY A 323 3.47 21.21 -12.93
N GLY A 324 2.78 21.76 -11.93
CA GLY A 324 2.21 23.12 -11.98
C GLY A 324 3.26 24.24 -11.98
N LEU A 325 4.44 23.98 -11.42
CA LEU A 325 5.52 24.96 -11.25
C LEU A 325 6.65 24.80 -12.31
N GLY A 326 6.30 24.33 -13.51
CA GLY A 326 7.25 24.27 -14.63
C GLY A 326 8.41 23.27 -14.46
N THR A 327 8.28 22.32 -13.54
CA THR A 327 9.27 21.27 -13.21
C THR A 327 9.59 20.31 -14.35
N ASN A 328 8.81 20.36 -15.45
CA ASN A 328 8.80 19.38 -16.54
C ASN A 328 8.47 17.94 -16.07
N SER A 329 7.75 17.79 -14.95
CA SER A 329 7.69 16.54 -14.19
C SER A 329 7.33 15.30 -15.00
N HIS A 330 6.38 15.41 -15.94
CA HIS A 330 5.92 14.28 -16.74
C HIS A 330 6.94 13.80 -17.78
N ASN A 331 7.69 14.69 -18.42
CA ASN A 331 8.64 14.32 -19.46
C ASN A 331 9.96 13.83 -18.86
N ALA A 332 10.36 14.38 -17.71
CA ALA A 332 11.58 14.02 -17.01
C ALA A 332 11.51 12.65 -16.30
N ILE A 333 10.35 12.00 -16.22
CA ILE A 333 10.22 10.61 -15.69
C ILE A 333 11.07 9.63 -16.51
N ALA A 334 11.12 9.80 -17.83
CA ALA A 334 11.94 8.98 -18.71
C ALA A 334 13.46 9.10 -18.44
N ASN A 335 13.88 10.08 -17.63
CA ASN A 335 15.28 10.28 -17.20
C ASN A 335 15.51 9.95 -15.71
N GLY A 336 14.51 9.39 -15.02
CA GLY A 336 14.58 8.98 -13.61
C GLY A 336 14.10 10.01 -12.59
N LEU A 337 13.30 11.02 -12.98
CA LEU A 337 12.83 12.06 -12.05
C LEU A 337 12.12 11.50 -10.81
N LEU A 338 11.33 10.44 -10.97
CA LEU A 338 10.60 9.86 -9.84
C LEU A 338 11.56 9.17 -8.87
N GLY A 339 12.51 8.37 -9.36
CA GLY A 339 13.60 7.85 -8.50
C GLY A 339 14.41 8.94 -7.80
N ALA A 340 14.66 10.08 -8.47
CA ALA A 340 15.31 11.23 -7.84
C ALA A 340 14.42 11.89 -6.76
N ALA A 341 13.11 11.98 -6.98
CA ALA A 341 12.18 12.50 -5.98
C ALA A 341 12.01 11.56 -4.78
N ILE A 342 11.96 10.24 -5.00
CA ILE A 342 11.95 9.21 -3.94
C ILE A 342 13.24 9.32 -3.12
N ALA A 343 14.40 9.36 -3.77
CA ALA A 343 15.69 9.52 -3.11
C ALA A 343 15.79 10.83 -2.30
N GLU A 344 15.16 11.91 -2.80
CA GLU A 344 15.18 13.23 -2.15
C GLU A 344 14.28 13.31 -0.92
N VAL A 345 13.07 12.74 -0.95
CA VAL A 345 12.12 12.84 0.17
C VAL A 345 12.24 11.70 1.20
N HIS A 346 13.08 10.70 0.92
CA HIS A 346 13.09 9.35 1.52
C HIS A 346 12.15 8.36 0.76
N PRO A 347 12.60 7.12 0.51
CA PRO A 347 11.71 6.03 0.10
C PRO A 347 10.52 5.86 1.05
N ALA A 348 9.42 5.31 0.55
CA ALA A 348 8.27 5.00 1.39
C ALA A 348 8.67 3.99 2.45
N ASP A 349 8.34 4.30 3.71
CA ASP A 349 8.51 3.40 4.86
C ASP A 349 7.71 2.10 4.64
N LEU A 350 6.66 2.13 3.82
CA LEU A 350 6.01 0.94 3.26
C LEU A 350 5.35 1.24 1.91
N ASN A 351 5.46 0.34 0.93
CA ASN A 351 4.66 0.35 -0.29
C ASN A 351 3.62 -0.77 -0.23
N ILE A 352 2.33 -0.45 -0.37
CA ILE A 352 1.22 -1.41 -0.45
C ILE A 352 0.52 -1.23 -1.79
N LEU A 353 0.78 -2.13 -2.72
CA LEU A 353 0.24 -2.10 -4.08
C LEU A 353 -1.08 -2.87 -4.13
N ASP A 354 -2.15 -2.10 -4.35
CA ASP A 354 -3.49 -2.62 -4.66
C ASP A 354 -3.46 -3.31 -6.02
N CYS A 355 -3.60 -4.65 -5.98
CA CYS A 355 -3.78 -5.49 -7.15
C CYS A 355 -5.18 -6.12 -7.22
N ILE A 356 -6.12 -5.81 -6.31
CA ILE A 356 -7.45 -6.46 -6.26
C ILE A 356 -8.19 -6.26 -7.60
N TRP A 357 -8.15 -5.04 -8.11
CA TRP A 357 -8.71 -4.65 -9.41
C TRP A 357 -7.68 -3.93 -10.27
N VAL A 358 -7.20 -4.58 -11.33
CA VAL A 358 -6.15 -4.04 -12.22
C VAL A 358 -6.69 -3.61 -13.57
N ASN A 359 -6.01 -2.66 -14.23
CA ASN A 359 -6.22 -2.42 -15.66
C ASN A 359 -5.39 -3.38 -16.50
N ALA A 360 -5.94 -4.56 -16.75
CA ALA A 360 -5.31 -5.60 -17.56
C ALA A 360 -5.59 -5.45 -19.08
N ASN A 361 -5.54 -4.22 -19.61
CA ASN A 361 -5.52 -3.96 -21.05
C ASN A 361 -4.34 -3.02 -21.40
N PRO A 362 -3.31 -3.50 -22.11
CA PRO A 362 -2.10 -2.71 -22.41
C PRO A 362 -2.36 -1.53 -23.36
N ASN A 363 -3.53 -1.47 -23.99
CA ASN A 363 -3.95 -0.40 -24.90
C ASN A 363 -4.84 0.66 -24.23
N THR A 364 -5.06 0.59 -22.91
CA THR A 364 -5.84 1.59 -22.15
C THR A 364 -5.10 2.08 -20.90
N GLY A 365 -5.81 2.58 -19.90
CA GLY A 365 -5.23 3.10 -18.66
C GLY A 365 -4.54 4.48 -18.81
N PRO A 366 -4.29 5.19 -17.69
CA PRO A 366 -4.49 4.74 -16.31
C PRO A 366 -5.95 4.84 -15.81
N ALA A 367 -6.81 5.59 -16.50
CA ALA A 367 -8.26 5.57 -16.25
C ALA A 367 -8.84 4.18 -16.56
N THR A 368 -9.65 3.64 -15.65
CA THR A 368 -10.11 2.24 -15.68
C THR A 368 -11.53 2.15 -15.15
N THR A 369 -12.48 1.74 -15.99
CA THR A 369 -13.90 1.61 -15.61
C THR A 369 -14.15 0.31 -14.84
N TYR A 370 -15.28 0.20 -14.14
CA TYR A 370 -15.69 -1.04 -13.47
C TYR A 370 -15.77 -2.23 -14.43
N GLU A 371 -16.32 -2.02 -15.64
CA GLU A 371 -16.42 -3.05 -16.69
C GLU A 371 -15.07 -3.35 -17.37
N GLY A 372 -14.17 -2.36 -17.42
CA GLY A 372 -12.84 -2.49 -18.05
C GLY A 372 -11.74 -3.01 -17.13
N ALA A 373 -12.02 -3.14 -15.84
CA ALA A 373 -11.10 -3.69 -14.85
C ALA A 373 -11.07 -5.22 -14.89
N THR A 374 -10.01 -5.80 -14.34
CA THR A 374 -9.87 -7.25 -14.16
C THR A 374 -9.61 -7.52 -12.70
N ARG A 375 -10.46 -8.35 -12.10
CA ARG A 375 -10.32 -8.80 -10.72
C ARG A 375 -9.18 -9.82 -10.64
N ARG A 376 -8.37 -9.70 -9.60
CA ARG A 376 -7.23 -10.57 -9.31
C ARG A 376 -7.23 -11.07 -7.88
N ASP A 377 -7.78 -10.28 -6.95
CA ASP A 377 -7.79 -10.59 -5.51
C ASP A 377 -6.37 -10.82 -4.97
N GLU A 378 -5.44 -9.95 -5.37
CA GLU A 378 -4.03 -9.97 -4.98
C GLU A 378 -3.65 -8.65 -4.26
N LEU A 379 -2.73 -8.72 -3.30
CA LEU A 379 -2.03 -7.56 -2.72
C LEU A 379 -0.51 -7.81 -2.71
N VAL A 380 0.26 -6.74 -2.85
CA VAL A 380 1.73 -6.80 -2.82
C VAL A 380 2.30 -5.73 -1.90
N ALA A 381 3.24 -6.08 -1.02
CA ALA A 381 4.00 -5.12 -0.21
C ALA A 381 5.52 -5.27 -0.36
N SER A 382 6.24 -4.16 -0.22
CA SER A 382 7.70 -4.13 -0.10
C SER A 382 8.21 -2.79 0.43
N LEU A 383 9.38 -2.82 1.07
CA LEU A 383 10.19 -1.64 1.36
C LEU A 383 10.94 -1.13 0.11
N ASP A 384 11.22 -2.01 -0.87
CA ASP A 384 11.86 -1.65 -2.14
C ASP A 384 10.78 -1.29 -3.19
N PRO A 385 10.65 0.01 -3.57
CA PRO A 385 9.64 0.44 -4.51
C PRO A 385 9.91 -0.03 -5.94
N VAL A 386 11.15 -0.39 -6.29
CA VAL A 386 11.52 -0.89 -7.63
C VAL A 386 11.22 -2.38 -7.74
N ALA A 387 11.53 -3.16 -6.69
CA ALA A 387 11.26 -4.59 -6.64
C ALA A 387 9.76 -4.89 -6.74
N ALA A 388 8.94 -4.22 -5.91
CA ALA A 388 7.48 -4.38 -5.98
C ALA A 388 6.90 -3.98 -7.34
N ASP A 389 7.40 -2.90 -7.95
CA ASP A 389 6.94 -2.43 -9.27
C ASP A 389 7.25 -3.48 -10.36
N ILE A 390 8.51 -3.94 -10.48
CA ILE A 390 8.89 -4.92 -11.52
C ILE A 390 8.25 -6.29 -11.29
N TRP A 391 8.16 -6.73 -10.04
CA TRP A 391 7.63 -8.03 -9.69
C TRP A 391 6.14 -8.12 -10.00
N ALA A 392 5.35 -7.13 -9.57
CA ALA A 392 3.91 -7.12 -9.81
C ALA A 392 3.57 -6.88 -11.29
N ALA A 393 4.36 -6.05 -12.00
CA ALA A 393 4.26 -5.91 -13.45
C ALA A 393 4.45 -7.26 -14.18
N THR A 394 5.45 -8.05 -13.75
CA THR A 394 5.82 -9.32 -14.38
C THR A 394 4.87 -10.46 -14.03
N ASN A 395 4.46 -10.58 -12.77
CA ASN A 395 3.76 -11.76 -12.25
C ASN A 395 2.25 -11.58 -12.10
N ILE A 396 1.74 -10.35 -12.07
CA ILE A 396 0.30 -10.06 -11.97
C ILE A 396 -0.22 -9.42 -13.26
N LEU A 397 0.33 -8.26 -13.65
CA LEU A 397 -0.25 -7.45 -14.72
C LEU A 397 -0.08 -8.07 -16.12
N VAL A 398 1.12 -8.58 -16.44
CA VAL A 398 1.37 -9.26 -17.72
C VAL A 398 0.55 -10.55 -17.88
N PRO A 399 0.47 -11.45 -16.89
CA PRO A 399 -0.42 -12.60 -16.96
C PRO A 399 -1.89 -12.20 -17.15
N ALA A 400 -2.34 -11.14 -16.50
CA ALA A 400 -3.69 -10.61 -16.70
C ALA A 400 -3.91 -10.05 -18.13
N PHE A 401 -2.91 -9.38 -18.74
CA PHE A 401 -2.97 -8.98 -20.16
C PHE A 401 -3.17 -10.21 -21.07
N VAL A 402 -2.40 -11.27 -20.86
CA VAL A 402 -2.47 -12.50 -21.66
C VAL A 402 -3.81 -13.21 -21.46
N GLN A 403 -4.30 -13.29 -20.22
CA GLN A 403 -5.60 -13.86 -19.85
C GLN A 403 -6.76 -13.13 -20.55
N ASN A 404 -6.67 -11.80 -20.67
CA ASN A 404 -7.64 -10.96 -21.39
C ASN A 404 -7.48 -10.99 -22.93
N GLY A 405 -6.62 -11.86 -23.46
CA GLY A 405 -6.44 -12.01 -24.91
C GLY A 405 -5.51 -10.98 -25.55
N PHE A 406 -4.65 -10.32 -24.78
CA PHE A 406 -3.59 -9.43 -25.25
C PHE A 406 -2.19 -10.06 -25.09
N PRO A 407 -1.82 -11.08 -25.88
CA PRO A 407 -0.46 -11.61 -25.86
C PRO A 407 0.55 -10.59 -26.42
N PRO A 408 1.83 -10.63 -25.98
CA PRO A 408 2.89 -9.82 -26.59
C PRO A 408 3.19 -10.25 -28.04
N PRO A 409 3.80 -9.37 -28.87
CA PRO A 409 4.31 -8.04 -28.53
C PRO A 409 3.21 -6.97 -28.52
N TRP A 410 3.30 -6.04 -27.57
CA TRP A 410 2.39 -4.89 -27.47
C TRP A 410 2.91 -3.67 -28.23
N ALA A 411 2.00 -2.78 -28.62
CA ALA A 411 2.37 -1.55 -29.32
C ALA A 411 3.05 -0.53 -28.39
N PRO A 412 3.89 0.38 -28.92
CA PRO A 412 4.41 1.52 -28.15
C PRO A 412 3.28 2.39 -27.56
N PRO A 413 3.40 2.88 -26.31
CA PRO A 413 4.52 2.69 -25.38
C PRO A 413 4.56 1.28 -24.80
N ASN A 414 5.65 0.54 -25.08
CA ASN A 414 5.74 -0.88 -24.75
C ASN A 414 5.73 -1.04 -23.21
N PRO A 415 4.76 -1.77 -22.62
CA PRO A 415 4.70 -2.04 -21.19
C PRO A 415 5.57 -3.23 -20.76
N ASP A 416 6.21 -3.94 -21.69
CA ASP A 416 6.90 -5.21 -21.41
C ASP A 416 8.00 -5.07 -20.33
N PRO A 417 7.88 -5.76 -19.19
CA PRO A 417 8.88 -5.76 -18.11
C PRO A 417 10.15 -6.57 -18.45
N ALA A 418 10.09 -7.47 -19.44
CA ALA A 418 11.21 -8.29 -19.88
C ALA A 418 12.06 -7.63 -20.99
N ASP A 419 11.53 -6.63 -21.69
CA ASP A 419 12.27 -5.81 -22.66
C ASP A 419 12.89 -4.58 -21.96
N PRO A 420 14.23 -4.54 -21.70
CA PRO A 420 14.88 -3.38 -21.08
C PRO A 420 14.88 -2.12 -21.97
N THR A 421 14.44 -2.25 -23.23
CA THR A 421 14.24 -1.11 -24.13
C THR A 421 12.79 -0.62 -24.17
N SER A 422 11.89 -1.27 -23.42
CA SER A 422 10.49 -0.89 -23.29
C SER A 422 10.35 0.47 -22.60
N VAL A 423 9.19 1.11 -22.79
CA VAL A 423 8.96 2.43 -22.22
C VAL A 423 8.82 2.35 -20.70
N TYR A 424 8.24 1.25 -20.21
CA TYR A 424 8.15 0.96 -18.79
C TYR A 424 9.54 0.76 -18.16
N ARG A 425 10.33 -0.19 -18.67
CA ARG A 425 11.68 -0.46 -18.15
C ARG A 425 12.59 0.75 -18.24
N ASN A 426 12.49 1.55 -19.30
CA ASN A 426 13.32 2.73 -19.42
C ASN A 426 13.15 3.74 -18.28
N TYR A 427 11.93 3.98 -17.77
CA TYR A 427 11.77 4.90 -16.64
C TYR A 427 12.06 4.23 -15.28
N LEU A 428 11.79 2.93 -15.16
CA LEU A 428 12.05 2.17 -13.94
C LEU A 428 13.56 2.03 -13.70
N ASP A 429 14.31 1.60 -14.71
CA ASP A 429 15.77 1.42 -14.64
C ASP A 429 16.49 2.75 -14.39
N HIS A 430 16.01 3.86 -14.97
CA HIS A 430 16.52 5.19 -14.63
C HIS A 430 16.16 5.62 -13.21
N SER A 431 15.00 5.23 -12.68
CA SER A 431 14.60 5.57 -11.31
C SER A 431 15.43 4.78 -10.28
N LEU A 432 15.66 3.49 -10.53
CA LEU A 432 16.60 2.66 -9.79
C LEU A 432 17.99 3.29 -9.74
N ALA A 433 18.54 3.72 -10.88
CA ALA A 433 19.87 4.33 -10.92
C ALA A 433 19.96 5.66 -10.12
N ARG A 434 18.85 6.35 -9.84
CA ARG A 434 18.83 7.52 -8.95
C ARG A 434 18.78 7.15 -7.47
N LEU A 435 18.03 6.10 -7.10
CA LEU A 435 18.03 5.54 -5.75
C LEU A 435 19.44 5.07 -5.36
N LEU A 436 20.05 4.23 -6.21
CA LEU A 436 21.40 3.70 -6.01
C LEU A 436 22.45 4.82 -5.95
N ALA A 437 22.36 5.83 -6.81
CA ALA A 437 23.27 6.98 -6.77
C ALA A 437 23.11 7.87 -5.52
N ALA A 438 21.99 7.77 -4.81
CA ALA A 438 21.74 8.43 -3.52
C ALA A 438 22.06 7.53 -2.31
N GLY A 439 22.51 6.29 -2.51
CA GLY A 439 22.84 5.34 -1.45
C GLY A 439 21.68 4.45 -0.98
N TRP A 440 20.52 4.52 -1.64
CA TRP A 440 19.39 3.62 -1.35
C TRP A 440 19.55 2.32 -2.13
N ASN A 441 19.68 1.20 -1.44
CA ASN A 441 19.62 -0.12 -2.06
C ASN A 441 18.21 -0.37 -2.63
N ALA A 442 18.17 -0.87 -3.87
CA ALA A 442 16.95 -1.28 -4.57
C ALA A 442 17.32 -2.22 -5.73
N THR A 443 16.37 -3.00 -6.27
CA THR A 443 16.61 -3.91 -7.39
C THR A 443 15.45 -3.98 -8.40
N ASN A 444 15.81 -4.12 -9.69
CA ASN A 444 14.89 -4.49 -10.78
C ASN A 444 15.22 -5.88 -11.39
N ASP A 445 16.13 -6.62 -10.74
CA ASP A 445 16.53 -7.98 -11.10
C ASP A 445 15.69 -8.98 -10.29
N LEU A 446 14.84 -9.73 -10.99
CA LEU A 446 13.95 -10.72 -10.38
C LEU A 446 14.71 -11.85 -9.66
N ALA A 447 15.99 -12.12 -10.00
CA ALA A 447 16.82 -13.09 -9.29
C ALA A 447 17.30 -12.59 -7.91
N LYS A 448 17.18 -11.28 -7.65
CA LYS A 448 17.48 -10.60 -6.38
C LYS A 448 16.22 -10.23 -5.59
N ILE A 449 15.06 -10.77 -5.97
CA ILE A 449 13.81 -10.61 -5.21
C ILE A 449 13.49 -11.92 -4.52
N ASP A 450 13.36 -11.88 -3.20
CA ASP A 450 12.78 -12.96 -2.41
C ASP A 450 11.28 -12.71 -2.29
N VAL A 451 10.49 -13.75 -2.52
CA VAL A 451 9.04 -13.64 -2.65
C VAL A 451 8.40 -14.56 -1.64
N TYR A 452 7.61 -13.99 -0.75
CA TYR A 452 6.85 -14.71 0.27
C TYR A 452 5.37 -14.60 -0.09
N THR A 453 4.63 -15.71 -0.02
CA THR A 453 3.23 -15.75 -0.47
C THR A 453 2.35 -16.56 0.47
N TRP A 454 1.25 -15.95 0.92
CA TRP A 454 0.14 -16.59 1.62
C TRP A 454 -1.17 -16.40 0.85
N SER A 455 -2.17 -17.22 1.15
CA SER A 455 -3.55 -17.03 0.69
C SER A 455 -4.35 -16.40 1.84
N ALA A 456 -5.29 -15.50 1.56
CA ALA A 456 -6.07 -14.85 2.61
C ALA A 456 -7.03 -15.85 3.28
N GLY A 457 -6.80 -16.13 4.57
CA GLY A 457 -7.47 -17.24 5.27
C GLY A 457 -6.93 -18.62 4.86
N GLY A 458 -5.66 -18.67 4.43
CA GLY A 458 -4.91 -19.90 4.22
C GLY A 458 -4.53 -20.59 5.53
N ASP A 459 -3.94 -21.77 5.37
CA ASP A 459 -3.38 -22.68 6.37
C ASP A 459 -2.35 -23.48 5.58
N VAL A 460 -1.09 -23.01 5.57
CA VAL A 460 -0.08 -23.44 4.59
C VAL A 460 0.62 -24.74 4.98
N ASP A 461 0.69 -25.10 6.26
CA ASP A 461 1.21 -26.38 6.74
C ASP A 461 0.14 -27.46 7.04
N GLN A 462 -1.14 -27.07 7.09
CA GLN A 462 -2.33 -27.91 7.23
C GLN A 462 -2.52 -28.52 8.63
N ASP A 463 -2.15 -27.76 9.67
CA ASP A 463 -2.37 -28.12 11.07
C ASP A 463 -3.83 -27.90 11.54
N GLY A 464 -4.56 -26.99 10.88
CA GLY A 464 -5.94 -26.60 11.18
C GLY A 464 -6.13 -25.19 11.76
N VAL A 465 -5.06 -24.42 11.94
CA VAL A 465 -5.04 -23.01 12.34
C VAL A 465 -4.77 -22.13 11.10
N PRO A 466 -5.48 -21.00 10.92
CA PRO A 466 -5.21 -20.12 9.77
C PRO A 466 -3.87 -19.38 9.88
N ASP A 467 -3.18 -19.14 8.75
CA ASP A 467 -1.87 -18.45 8.65
C ASP A 467 -1.77 -17.12 9.45
N THR A 468 -2.89 -16.46 9.75
CA THR A 468 -2.98 -15.19 10.48
C THR A 468 -3.19 -15.31 11.99
N ASP A 469 -3.64 -16.47 12.46
CA ASP A 469 -3.88 -16.80 13.86
C ASP A 469 -2.87 -17.86 14.37
N ASP A 470 -1.92 -18.26 13.51
CA ASP A 470 -0.94 -19.31 13.72
C ASP A 470 0.42 -18.74 14.18
N ASN A 471 0.90 -19.20 15.33
CA ASN A 471 2.19 -18.80 15.89
C ASN A 471 3.40 -19.53 15.24
N CYS A 472 3.18 -20.58 14.46
CA CYS A 472 4.17 -21.26 13.63
C CYS A 472 3.69 -21.58 12.20
N PRO A 473 3.41 -20.57 11.33
CA PRO A 473 2.78 -20.75 10.01
C PRO A 473 3.48 -21.64 8.99
N TYR A 474 4.58 -22.31 9.31
CA TYR A 474 5.27 -23.23 8.40
C TYR A 474 5.65 -24.57 9.07
N ASP A 475 5.30 -24.78 10.35
CA ASP A 475 5.77 -25.87 11.22
C ASP A 475 4.66 -26.44 12.15
N ALA A 476 3.60 -26.97 11.53
CA ALA A 476 2.39 -27.55 12.11
C ALA A 476 2.38 -27.93 13.61
N ASN A 477 1.62 -27.16 14.39
CA ASN A 477 1.46 -27.28 15.84
C ASN A 477 0.00 -27.02 16.29
N PRO A 478 -0.95 -27.97 16.10
CA PRO A 478 -2.40 -27.73 16.27
C PRO A 478 -2.89 -27.36 17.68
N ASP A 479 -2.01 -27.42 18.68
CA ASP A 479 -2.25 -26.97 20.05
C ASP A 479 -1.73 -25.55 20.34
N GLN A 480 -1.00 -24.95 19.39
CA GLN A 480 -0.50 -23.57 19.40
C GLN A 480 0.24 -23.24 20.70
N MET A 481 1.09 -24.17 21.15
CA MET A 481 1.93 -23.96 22.32
C MET A 481 2.91 -22.82 22.04
N ASP A 482 2.85 -21.81 22.90
CA ASP A 482 3.72 -20.65 23.01
C ASP A 482 3.85 -20.39 24.51
N CYS A 483 4.98 -20.77 25.05
CA CYS A 483 5.18 -20.96 26.48
C CYS A 483 5.76 -19.75 27.22
N ASP A 484 6.48 -18.87 26.51
CA ASP A 484 6.96 -17.57 27.00
C ASP A 484 6.04 -16.40 26.57
N GLY A 485 5.19 -16.61 25.57
CA GLY A 485 4.13 -15.68 25.16
C GLY A 485 4.59 -14.60 24.17
N ASP A 486 5.67 -14.85 23.43
CA ASP A 486 6.20 -13.91 22.42
C ASP A 486 5.44 -13.96 21.08
N GLY A 487 4.54 -14.94 20.89
CA GLY A 487 3.76 -15.13 19.68
C GLY A 487 4.48 -15.91 18.57
N ILE A 488 5.64 -16.50 18.86
CA ILE A 488 6.33 -17.52 18.06
C ILE A 488 6.12 -18.85 18.80
N GLY A 489 5.47 -19.81 18.15
CA GLY A 489 5.19 -21.09 18.81
C GLY A 489 6.46 -21.91 19.11
N ASP A 490 6.39 -22.70 20.17
CA ASP A 490 7.45 -23.58 20.67
C ASP A 490 8.15 -24.37 19.54
N VAL A 491 7.36 -24.93 18.61
CA VAL A 491 7.81 -25.81 17.54
C VAL A 491 8.74 -25.09 16.56
N CYS A 492 8.35 -23.90 16.09
CA CYS A 492 9.15 -23.11 15.15
C CYS A 492 10.26 -22.35 15.87
N ALA A 493 10.09 -21.94 17.13
CA ALA A 493 11.16 -21.37 17.95
C ALA A 493 12.34 -22.36 18.11
N ILE A 494 12.05 -23.65 18.34
CA ILE A 494 13.05 -24.73 18.34
C ILE A 494 13.61 -24.97 16.93
N ALA A 495 12.76 -25.09 15.90
CA ALA A 495 13.19 -25.39 14.53
C ALA A 495 14.13 -24.33 13.94
N GLN A 496 13.92 -23.06 14.30
CA GLN A 496 14.74 -21.91 13.90
C GLN A 496 15.97 -21.72 14.82
N GLY A 497 16.03 -22.41 15.96
CA GLY A 497 17.10 -22.31 16.94
C GLY A 497 17.08 -21.00 17.75
N LEU A 498 15.90 -20.39 17.88
CA LEU A 498 15.64 -19.26 18.78
C LEU A 498 15.61 -19.75 20.23
N GLN A 499 14.93 -20.88 20.45
CA GLN A 499 14.91 -21.62 21.70
C GLN A 499 15.73 -22.91 21.62
N ALA A 500 16.19 -23.40 22.78
CA ALA A 500 16.86 -24.69 22.89
C ALA A 500 15.85 -25.79 23.27
N ASP A 501 16.02 -26.99 22.69
CA ASP A 501 15.40 -28.24 23.16
C ASP A 501 16.54 -29.27 23.21
N LEU A 502 17.17 -29.39 24.38
CA LEU A 502 18.34 -30.26 24.58
C LEU A 502 17.97 -31.74 24.69
N ASN A 503 16.72 -32.05 25.05
CA ASN A 503 16.26 -33.43 25.26
C ASN A 503 15.50 -34.02 24.06
N GLY A 504 15.03 -33.17 23.14
CA GLY A 504 14.39 -33.51 21.88
C GLY A 504 12.91 -33.87 22.01
N ASN A 505 12.19 -33.33 22.99
CA ASN A 505 10.77 -33.63 23.21
C ASN A 505 9.79 -32.65 22.56
N GLY A 506 10.27 -31.54 21.99
CA GLY A 506 9.44 -30.51 21.35
C GLY A 506 8.91 -29.42 22.28
N ILE A 507 9.44 -29.30 23.50
CA ILE A 507 9.15 -28.21 24.45
C ILE A 507 10.47 -27.44 24.68
N PRO A 508 10.48 -26.09 24.60
CA PRO A 508 11.67 -25.29 24.88
C PRO A 508 12.23 -25.53 26.28
N ASP A 509 13.54 -25.73 26.43
CA ASP A 509 14.26 -25.89 27.71
C ASP A 509 13.97 -24.75 28.71
N ALA A 510 13.62 -23.56 28.22
CA ALA A 510 13.25 -22.39 29.03
C ALA A 510 11.84 -22.51 29.66
N CYS A 511 10.99 -23.32 29.05
CA CYS A 511 9.60 -23.57 29.42
C CYS A 511 9.40 -24.96 30.04
N GLU A 512 10.30 -25.89 29.75
CA GLU A 512 10.52 -27.01 30.63
C GLU A 512 10.95 -26.49 32.01
N CYS A 513 10.26 -26.97 33.04
CA CYS A 513 10.82 -27.01 34.38
C CYS A 513 11.05 -28.48 34.78
N PRO A 514 12.14 -29.13 34.30
CA PRO A 514 12.43 -30.52 34.67
C PRO A 514 12.63 -30.67 36.18
N ALA A 515 13.04 -29.56 36.83
CA ALA A 515 13.29 -29.46 38.26
C ALA A 515 12.10 -28.94 39.09
N ASP A 516 10.92 -28.66 38.51
CA ASP A 516 9.65 -28.52 39.25
C ASP A 516 9.10 -29.94 39.50
N LEU A 517 9.54 -30.52 40.61
CA LEU A 517 9.33 -31.91 40.97
C LEU A 517 8.03 -32.14 41.73
N ASP A 518 7.39 -31.08 42.24
CA ASP A 518 6.04 -31.18 42.84
C ASP A 518 4.91 -30.57 41.97
N GLY A 519 5.25 -29.87 40.88
CA GLY A 519 4.34 -29.35 39.87
C GLY A 519 3.66 -28.04 40.29
N ASN A 520 4.34 -27.20 41.06
CA ASN A 520 3.78 -25.96 41.59
C ASN A 520 3.99 -24.72 40.70
N GLY A 521 4.80 -24.81 39.64
CA GLY A 521 5.20 -23.70 38.78
C GLY A 521 6.42 -22.92 39.29
N ALA A 522 7.24 -23.51 40.17
CA ALA A 522 8.51 -22.95 40.61
C ALA A 522 9.45 -24.05 41.08
N VAL A 523 10.75 -23.88 40.81
CA VAL A 523 11.84 -24.72 41.30
C VAL A 523 12.36 -24.11 42.60
N ASP A 524 11.92 -24.65 43.75
CA ASP A 524 12.26 -24.12 45.06
C ASP A 524 12.67 -25.16 46.13
N GLY A 525 12.54 -24.81 47.41
CA GLY A 525 12.84 -25.70 48.53
C GLY A 525 11.92 -26.91 48.64
N ALA A 526 10.74 -26.89 48.02
CA ALA A 526 9.83 -28.03 47.91
C ALA A 526 10.45 -29.12 47.01
N ASP A 527 10.90 -28.74 45.82
CA ASP A 527 11.50 -29.61 44.81
C ASP A 527 12.83 -30.18 45.27
N LEU A 528 13.66 -29.34 45.90
CA LEU A 528 14.86 -29.81 46.59
C LEU A 528 14.51 -30.88 47.65
N GLY A 529 13.36 -30.76 48.32
CA GLY A 529 12.82 -31.76 49.22
C GLY A 529 12.45 -33.08 48.52
N VAL A 530 11.85 -33.01 47.33
CA VAL A 530 11.53 -34.17 46.49
C VAL A 530 12.80 -34.87 45.99
N LEU A 531 13.76 -34.11 45.45
CA LEU A 531 15.05 -34.62 44.95
C LEU A 531 15.85 -35.32 46.05
N LEU A 532 16.02 -34.66 47.20
CA LEU A 532 16.73 -35.26 48.35
C LEU A 532 15.98 -36.48 48.93
N GLY A 533 14.66 -36.54 48.77
CA GLY A 533 13.86 -37.71 49.12
C GLY A 533 14.08 -38.92 48.21
N ALA A 534 14.49 -38.69 46.96
CA ALA A 534 14.73 -39.72 45.95
C ALA A 534 16.19 -40.19 45.83
N TRP A 535 17.11 -39.60 46.62
CA TRP A 535 18.56 -39.74 46.50
C TRP A 535 19.09 -41.18 46.48
N GLY A 536 19.83 -41.52 45.43
CA GLY A 536 20.45 -42.83 45.19
C GLY A 536 20.02 -43.45 43.86
N PRO A 537 20.38 -44.73 43.62
CA PRO A 537 20.03 -45.44 42.38
C PRO A 537 18.52 -45.61 42.28
N ASN A 538 17.88 -44.93 41.33
CA ASN A 538 16.43 -44.83 41.24
C ASN A 538 15.98 -44.65 39.76
N PRO A 539 16.18 -45.67 38.91
CA PRO A 539 16.04 -45.54 37.46
C PRO A 539 14.60 -45.15 37.06
N GLY A 540 14.47 -44.01 36.38
CA GLY A 540 13.19 -43.50 35.89
C GLY A 540 12.34 -42.77 36.94
N HIS A 541 12.95 -42.24 38.00
CA HIS A 541 12.31 -41.27 38.88
C HIS A 541 12.36 -39.86 38.27
N ALA A 542 11.34 -39.04 38.46
CA ALA A 542 11.31 -37.66 37.92
C ALA A 542 12.43 -36.73 38.45
N ALA A 543 13.23 -37.18 39.44
CA ALA A 543 14.33 -36.42 40.03
C ALA A 543 15.72 -36.86 39.51
N ASP A 544 15.75 -37.77 38.55
CA ASP A 544 16.91 -38.23 37.77
C ASP A 544 16.97 -37.30 36.54
N LEU A 545 17.52 -36.10 36.75
CA LEU A 545 17.45 -34.96 35.83
C LEU A 545 18.50 -35.03 34.72
N ASP A 546 19.63 -35.72 34.96
CA ASP A 546 20.64 -35.97 33.92
C ASP A 546 20.53 -37.38 33.27
N LEU A 547 19.53 -38.16 33.70
CA LEU A 547 19.16 -39.48 33.19
C LEU A 547 20.26 -40.55 33.32
N ASP A 548 21.19 -40.41 34.28
CA ASP A 548 22.25 -41.41 34.55
C ASP A 548 21.75 -42.67 35.29
N CYS A 549 20.47 -42.68 35.71
CA CYS A 549 19.80 -43.67 36.56
C CYS A 549 20.08 -43.54 38.07
N THR A 550 20.67 -42.42 38.51
CA THR A 550 21.06 -42.16 39.91
C THR A 550 20.78 -40.73 40.34
N VAL A 551 19.75 -40.53 41.16
CA VAL A 551 19.50 -39.21 41.78
C VAL A 551 20.65 -38.87 42.74
N GLY A 552 21.40 -37.82 42.44
CA GLY A 552 22.64 -37.49 43.12
C GLY A 552 23.11 -36.04 42.94
N GLY A 553 24.43 -35.88 42.94
CA GLY A 553 25.07 -34.56 42.97
C GLY A 553 24.99 -33.79 41.65
N ALA A 554 24.74 -34.47 40.54
CA ALA A 554 24.56 -33.86 39.22
C ALA A 554 23.15 -33.27 39.10
N ASP A 555 22.13 -34.03 39.48
CA ASP A 555 20.72 -33.60 39.54
C ASP A 555 20.53 -32.45 40.51
N LEU A 556 21.17 -32.51 41.68
CA LEU A 556 21.19 -31.37 42.61
C LEU A 556 21.84 -30.13 41.98
N GLY A 557 22.83 -30.31 41.11
CA GLY A 557 23.42 -29.24 40.33
C GLY A 557 22.45 -28.66 39.30
N ALA A 558 21.70 -29.52 38.60
CA ALA A 558 20.65 -29.12 37.65
C ALA A 558 19.51 -28.36 38.33
N LEU A 559 18.95 -28.90 39.42
CA LEU A 559 17.87 -28.27 40.19
C LEU A 559 18.29 -26.90 40.77
N LEU A 560 19.50 -26.79 41.33
CA LEU A 560 20.02 -25.51 41.81
C LEU A 560 20.37 -24.53 40.67
N GLY A 561 20.61 -25.03 39.46
CA GLY A 561 20.79 -24.22 38.25
C GLY A 561 19.49 -23.61 37.73
N ALA A 562 18.37 -24.32 37.89
CA ALA A 562 17.03 -23.91 37.47
C ALA A 562 16.22 -23.14 38.55
N TRP A 563 16.84 -22.76 39.67
CA TRP A 563 16.13 -22.22 40.84
C TRP A 563 15.41 -20.88 40.56
N GLY A 564 14.08 -20.89 40.58
CA GLY A 564 13.25 -19.74 40.21
C GLY A 564 11.79 -20.09 39.97
N SER A 565 10.99 -19.12 39.50
CA SER A 565 9.64 -19.38 38.97
C SER A 565 9.71 -19.94 37.56
N CYS A 566 8.80 -20.86 37.25
CA CYS A 566 8.61 -21.40 35.90
C CYS A 566 7.61 -20.51 35.14
N GLY A 567 8.04 -19.97 34.00
CA GLY A 567 7.34 -18.91 33.27
C GLY A 567 7.70 -17.51 33.79
N GLY A 568 8.18 -16.67 32.89
CA GLY A 568 8.58 -15.28 33.17
C GLY A 568 8.77 -14.49 31.89
#